data_AF-A0A815UVL7-F1
#
_entry.id   AF-A0A815UVL7-F1
#
_cell.length_a   1.000
_cell.length_b   1.000
_cell.length_c   1.000
_cell.angle_alpha   90.00
_cell.angle_beta   90.00
_cell.angle_gamma   90.00
#
_symmetry.space_group_name_H-M   'P 1'
#
loop_
_entity.id
_entity.type
_entity.pdbx_description
1 polymer ?
#
loop_
_entity_poly.entity_id
_entity_poly.type
_entity_poly.pdbx_seq_one_letter_code
_entity_poly.pdbx_strand_id
1 'polypeptide(L)'
;MDSLDRSVSNAAKEALDEKSSFWAGVEWFINFLRTKVKTFFTEQIKSLPIVGTWAARIGSTVTEFIFTVLGTFVSFFKIICGSHKVWQHAHLVAMTAWEANADNGLLAQIYVYGKKMAGYFLEIIKQCFERAIQAHGLEMDQAQKEDISKLLDSLLQ
;
A
#
# COMPACT_ATOMS: atom_id res chain seq x y z
N MET A 1 -8.95 17.23 15.05
CA MET A 1 -7.94 16.62 14.14
C MET A 1 -8.68 15.81 13.06
N ASP A 2 -9.86 16.27 12.62
CA ASP A 2 -10.89 15.45 11.96
C ASP A 2 -11.22 15.84 10.51
N SER A 3 -10.61 16.91 9.98
CA SER A 3 -10.95 17.44 8.65
C SER A 3 -10.15 16.80 7.51
N LEU A 4 -8.89 16.41 7.76
CA LEU A 4 -8.05 15.75 6.76
C LEU A 4 -8.66 14.40 6.34
N ASP A 5 -9.12 13.62 7.31
CA ASP A 5 -9.68 12.28 7.18
C ASP A 5 -10.86 12.16 6.23
N ARG A 6 -11.91 12.96 6.45
CA ARG A 6 -13.10 12.92 5.60
C ARG A 6 -12.80 13.43 4.20
N SER A 7 -11.93 14.43 4.09
CA SER A 7 -11.65 15.07 2.81
C SER A 7 -10.78 14.18 1.90
N VAL A 8 -9.84 13.43 2.48
CA VAL A 8 -9.03 12.43 1.79
C VAL A 8 -9.88 11.21 1.44
N SER A 9 -10.76 10.76 2.34
CA SER A 9 -11.69 9.66 2.08
C SER A 9 -12.71 9.96 0.97
N ASN A 10 -13.15 11.21 0.82
CA ASN A 10 -14.05 11.60 -0.27
C ASN A 10 -13.31 11.76 -1.61
N ALA A 11 -12.13 12.39 -1.62
CA ALA A 11 -11.30 12.49 -2.82
C ALA A 11 -10.81 11.11 -3.30
N ALA A 12 -10.58 10.19 -2.37
CA ALA A 12 -10.30 8.79 -2.62
C ALA A 12 -11.44 8.08 -3.39
N LYS A 13 -12.69 8.34 -3.00
CA LYS A 13 -13.86 7.77 -3.66
C LYS A 13 -14.01 8.28 -5.09
N GLU A 14 -13.76 9.57 -5.32
CA GLU A 14 -13.82 10.17 -6.66
C GLU A 14 -12.71 9.63 -7.57
N ALA A 15 -11.49 9.45 -7.05
CA ALA A 15 -10.36 8.90 -7.80
C ALA A 15 -10.52 7.41 -8.19
N LEU A 16 -11.36 6.65 -7.49
CA LEU A 16 -11.70 5.27 -7.87
C LEU A 16 -12.58 5.20 -9.12
N ASP A 17 -13.37 6.24 -9.40
CA ASP A 17 -14.32 6.31 -10.51
C ASP A 17 -13.62 6.61 -11.85
N GLU A 18 -12.40 7.18 -11.81
CA GLU A 18 -11.61 7.43 -13.02
C GLU A 18 -10.93 6.14 -13.53
N LYS A 19 -11.39 5.67 -14.70
CA LYS A 19 -10.81 4.55 -15.46
C LYS A 19 -9.47 4.94 -16.10
N SER A 20 -8.40 4.97 -15.31
CA SER A 20 -7.04 5.17 -15.87
C SER A 20 -6.48 3.89 -16.51
N SER A 21 -5.79 4.03 -17.64
CA SER A 21 -5.15 2.93 -18.38
C SER A 21 -3.99 2.27 -17.64
N PHE A 22 -3.31 3.01 -16.76
CA PHE A 22 -2.26 2.49 -15.90
C PHE A 22 -2.81 1.48 -14.88
N TRP A 23 -3.89 1.84 -14.16
CA TRP A 23 -4.49 0.96 -13.15
C TRP A 23 -5.10 -0.29 -13.76
N ALA A 24 -5.67 -0.18 -14.97
CA ALA A 24 -6.12 -1.35 -15.73
C ALA A 24 -4.96 -2.33 -16.02
N GLY A 25 -3.75 -1.82 -16.32
CA GLY A 25 -2.55 -2.65 -16.50
C GLY A 25 -2.09 -3.31 -15.20
N VAL A 26 -2.13 -2.59 -14.07
CA VAL A 26 -1.81 -3.13 -12.74
C VAL A 26 -2.79 -4.23 -12.33
N GLU A 27 -4.10 -4.00 -12.50
CA GLU A 27 -5.14 -4.99 -12.22
C GLU A 27 -4.97 -6.26 -13.08
N TRP A 28 -4.67 -6.09 -14.37
CA TRP A 28 -4.36 -7.21 -15.26
C TRP A 28 -3.16 -8.03 -14.76
N PHE A 29 -2.07 -7.35 -14.37
CA PHE A 29 -0.85 -8.02 -13.89
C PHE A 29 -1.11 -8.79 -12.59
N ILE A 30 -1.86 -8.22 -11.66
CA ILE A 30 -2.23 -8.89 -10.40
C ILE A 30 -3.08 -10.14 -10.69
N ASN A 31 -4.04 -10.05 -11.62
CA ASN A 31 -4.86 -11.20 -12.01
C ASN A 31 -4.04 -12.29 -12.72
N PHE A 32 -3.05 -11.90 -13.53
CA PHE A 32 -2.09 -12.82 -14.14
C PHE A 32 -1.27 -13.55 -13.06
N LEU A 33 -0.70 -12.83 -12.10
CA LEU A 33 0.03 -13.41 -10.97
C LEU A 33 -0.85 -14.32 -10.13
N ARG A 34 -2.10 -13.93 -9.84
CA ARG A 34 -3.09 -14.74 -9.11
C ARG A 34 -3.22 -16.11 -9.74
N THR A 35 -3.37 -16.14 -11.06
CA THR A 35 -3.50 -17.37 -11.83
C THR A 35 -2.24 -18.23 -11.74
N LYS A 36 -1.05 -17.63 -11.92
CA LYS A 36 0.23 -18.34 -11.86
C LYS A 36 0.53 -18.91 -10.47
N VAL A 37 0.32 -18.12 -9.42
CA VAL A 37 0.53 -18.52 -8.02
C VAL A 37 -0.43 -19.65 -7.65
N LYS A 38 -1.71 -19.55 -8.02
CA LYS A 38 -2.69 -20.63 -7.81
C LYS A 38 -2.24 -21.94 -8.46
N THR A 39 -1.88 -21.91 -9.74
CA THR A 39 -1.42 -23.10 -10.46
C THR A 39 -0.17 -23.69 -9.80
N PHE A 40 0.82 -22.85 -9.46
CA PHE A 40 2.03 -23.30 -8.80
C PHE A 40 1.75 -23.96 -7.45
N PHE A 41 0.96 -23.32 -6.57
CA PHE A 41 0.61 -23.89 -5.27
C PHE A 41 -0.17 -25.20 -5.40
N THR A 42 -1.12 -25.27 -6.32
CA THR A 42 -1.90 -26.50 -6.54
C THR A 42 -1.00 -27.64 -7.00
N GLU A 43 -0.07 -27.42 -7.94
CA GLU A 43 0.86 -28.46 -8.40
C GLU A 43 1.83 -28.92 -7.29
N GLN A 44 2.33 -27.99 -6.47
CA GLN A 44 3.23 -28.33 -5.36
C GLN A 44 2.54 -29.13 -4.25
N ILE A 45 1.28 -28.82 -3.94
CA ILE A 45 0.54 -29.49 -2.86
C ILE A 45 -0.03 -30.84 -3.32
N LYS A 46 -0.29 -31.01 -4.62
CA LYS A 46 -0.91 -32.22 -5.19
C LYS A 46 -0.07 -33.48 -4.97
N SER A 47 1.25 -33.36 -4.87
CA SER A 47 2.17 -34.48 -4.65
C SER A 47 2.22 -34.95 -3.19
N LEU A 48 1.63 -34.22 -2.25
CA LEU A 48 1.67 -34.54 -0.83
C LEU A 48 0.63 -35.60 -0.44
N PRO A 49 0.99 -36.62 0.36
CA PRO A 49 0.04 -37.63 0.83
C PRO A 49 -1.01 -36.98 1.75
N ILE A 50 -2.28 -37.41 1.62
CA ILE A 50 -3.46 -36.94 2.37
C ILE A 50 -3.89 -35.50 2.04
N VAL A 51 -2.94 -34.57 1.87
CA VAL A 51 -3.21 -33.15 1.57
C VAL A 51 -3.47 -32.93 0.07
N GLY A 52 -2.86 -33.73 -0.81
CA GLY A 52 -2.97 -33.62 -2.26
C GLY A 52 -4.40 -33.75 -2.80
N THR A 53 -5.27 -34.51 -2.14
CA THR A 53 -6.71 -34.61 -2.46
C THR A 53 -7.46 -33.29 -2.28
N TRP A 54 -6.93 -32.37 -1.46
CA TRP A 54 -7.50 -31.05 -1.20
C TRP A 54 -6.70 -29.92 -1.86
N ALA A 55 -5.64 -30.24 -2.62
CA ALA A 55 -4.69 -29.27 -3.18
C ALA A 55 -5.35 -28.15 -3.99
N ALA A 56 -6.42 -28.45 -4.75
CA ALA A 56 -7.15 -27.44 -5.51
C ALA A 56 -7.93 -26.47 -4.60
N ARG A 57 -8.57 -26.98 -3.53
CA ARG A 57 -9.27 -26.14 -2.53
C ARG A 57 -8.29 -25.31 -1.74
N ILE A 58 -7.22 -25.92 -1.21
CA ILE A 58 -6.19 -25.22 -0.43
C ILE A 58 -5.51 -24.14 -1.29
N GLY A 59 -5.08 -24.50 -2.50
CA GLY A 59 -4.46 -23.57 -3.43
C GLY A 59 -5.38 -22.40 -3.79
N SER A 60 -6.68 -22.65 -4.01
CA SER A 60 -7.63 -21.57 -4.25
C SER A 60 -7.83 -20.69 -3.02
N THR A 61 -8.02 -21.25 -1.84
CA THR A 61 -8.26 -20.47 -0.61
C THR A 61 -7.06 -19.60 -0.24
N VAL A 62 -5.86 -20.16 -0.24
CA VAL A 62 -4.62 -19.44 0.09
C VAL A 62 -4.36 -18.34 -0.94
N THR A 63 -4.52 -18.65 -2.23
CA THR A 63 -4.32 -17.64 -3.28
C THR A 63 -5.37 -16.54 -3.21
N GLU A 64 -6.64 -16.86 -3.04
CA GLU A 64 -7.68 -15.83 -2.90
C GLU A 64 -7.44 -14.95 -1.67
N PHE A 65 -6.99 -15.51 -0.55
CA PHE A 65 -6.63 -14.72 0.63
C PHE A 65 -5.48 -13.73 0.33
N ILE A 66 -4.37 -14.22 -0.21
CA ILE A 66 -3.19 -13.39 -0.55
C ILE A 66 -3.58 -12.29 -1.54
N PHE A 67 -4.31 -12.63 -2.59
CA PHE A 67 -4.67 -11.68 -3.64
C PHE A 67 -5.84 -10.76 -3.27
N THR A 68 -6.64 -11.11 -2.27
CA THR A 68 -7.60 -10.18 -1.65
C THR A 68 -6.85 -9.10 -0.87
N VAL A 69 -5.84 -9.48 -0.09
CA VAL A 69 -4.98 -8.52 0.63
C VAL A 69 -4.23 -7.62 -0.35
N LEU A 70 -3.58 -8.20 -1.37
CA LEU A 70 -2.86 -7.43 -2.40
C LEU A 70 -3.80 -6.54 -3.22
N GLY A 71 -4.96 -7.05 -3.64
CA GLY A 71 -5.94 -6.26 -4.40
C GLY A 71 -6.51 -5.09 -3.60
N THR A 72 -6.74 -5.31 -2.30
CA THR A 72 -7.12 -4.24 -1.37
C THR A 72 -6.01 -3.20 -1.27
N PHE A 73 -4.76 -3.61 -1.07
CA PHE A 73 -3.62 -2.70 -1.01
C PHE A 73 -3.44 -1.88 -2.29
N VAL A 74 -3.58 -2.50 -3.46
CA VAL A 74 -3.49 -1.81 -4.76
C VAL A 74 -4.63 -0.83 -4.96
N SER A 75 -5.85 -1.18 -4.54
CA SER A 75 -6.99 -0.27 -4.57
C SER A 75 -6.77 0.94 -3.66
N PHE A 76 -6.20 0.72 -2.47
CA PHE A 76 -5.76 1.80 -1.58
C PHE A 76 -4.67 2.66 -2.20
N PHE A 77 -3.67 2.06 -2.84
CA PHE A 77 -2.60 2.80 -3.49
C PHE A 77 -3.12 3.63 -4.67
N LYS A 78 -4.05 3.07 -5.46
CA LYS A 78 -4.79 3.78 -6.52
C LYS A 78 -5.50 5.03 -5.99
N ILE A 79 -6.22 4.87 -4.90
CA ILE A 79 -6.91 5.95 -4.18
C ILE A 79 -5.92 7.06 -3.78
N ILE A 80 -4.81 6.68 -3.15
CA ILE A 80 -3.82 7.63 -2.61
C ILE A 80 -3.16 8.40 -3.75
N CYS A 81 -2.75 7.71 -4.81
CA CYS A 81 -2.12 8.32 -5.97
C CYS A 81 -3.09 9.11 -6.85
N GLY A 82 -4.39 8.84 -6.82
CA GLY A 82 -5.39 9.61 -7.58
C GLY A 82 -5.89 10.86 -6.83
N SER A 83 -5.67 10.97 -5.53
CA SER A 83 -6.13 12.12 -4.74
C SER A 83 -5.22 13.32 -4.90
N HIS A 84 -5.68 14.36 -5.62
CA HIS A 84 -4.95 15.62 -5.78
C HIS A 84 -4.53 16.25 -4.45
N LYS A 85 -5.33 16.08 -3.39
CA LYS A 85 -5.04 16.62 -2.05
C LYS A 85 -3.83 15.96 -1.41
N VAL A 86 -3.67 14.65 -1.60
CA VAL A 86 -2.50 13.91 -1.12
C VAL A 86 -1.24 14.50 -1.74
N TRP A 87 -1.25 14.72 -3.06
CA TRP A 87 -0.13 15.33 -3.76
C TRP A 87 0.16 16.76 -3.32
N GLN A 88 -0.88 17.58 -3.11
CA GLN A 88 -0.70 18.96 -2.62
C GLN A 88 -0.07 19.00 -1.22
N HIS A 89 -0.53 18.15 -0.30
CA HIS A 89 0.03 18.10 1.05
C HIS A 89 1.44 17.52 1.07
N ALA A 90 1.68 16.44 0.32
CA ALA A 90 3.02 15.86 0.15
C ALA A 90 3.99 16.93 -0.38
N HIS A 91 3.58 17.65 -1.43
CA HIS A 91 4.38 18.71 -2.04
C HIS A 91 4.68 19.83 -1.05
N LEU A 92 3.71 20.29 -0.27
CA LEU A 92 3.90 21.36 0.71
C LEU A 92 4.91 20.97 1.81
N VAL A 93 4.82 19.74 2.32
CA VAL A 93 5.78 19.21 3.31
C VAL A 93 7.17 19.08 2.70
N ALA A 94 7.27 18.59 1.46
CA ALA A 94 8.52 18.43 0.76
C ALA A 94 9.17 19.78 0.38
N MET A 95 8.37 20.77 -0.01
CA MET A 95 8.83 22.15 -0.31
C MET A 95 9.37 22.83 0.94
N THR A 96 8.75 22.63 2.11
CA THR A 96 9.28 23.16 3.37
C THR A 96 10.69 22.60 3.66
N ALA A 97 10.92 21.31 3.37
CA ALA A 97 12.24 20.69 3.54
C ALA A 97 13.25 21.11 2.46
N TRP A 98 12.78 21.35 1.24
CA TRP A 98 13.57 21.92 0.15
C TRP A 98 14.11 23.30 0.55
N GLU A 99 13.23 24.20 1.01
CA GLU A 99 13.60 25.56 1.43
C GLU A 99 14.56 25.55 2.61
N ALA A 100 14.37 24.65 3.58
CA ALA A 100 15.28 24.48 4.71
C ALA A 100 16.69 24.02 4.32
N ASN A 101 16.88 23.52 3.08
CA ASN A 101 18.16 23.09 2.54
C ASN A 101 18.65 23.99 1.40
N ALA A 102 18.13 25.24 1.32
CA ALA A 102 18.53 26.24 0.33
C ALA A 102 20.07 26.37 0.21
N ASP A 103 20.75 26.37 1.35
CA ASP A 103 22.19 26.63 1.43
C ASP A 103 23.06 25.39 1.11
N ASN A 104 22.46 24.20 1.03
CA ASN A 104 23.18 22.93 0.85
C ASN A 104 23.32 22.50 -0.63
N GLY A 105 22.86 23.35 -1.56
CA GLY A 105 22.93 23.13 -3.00
C GLY A 105 21.79 22.27 -3.57
N LEU A 106 21.64 22.32 -4.89
CA LEU A 106 20.49 21.75 -5.61
C LEU A 106 20.32 20.23 -5.41
N LEU A 107 21.44 19.49 -5.36
CA LEU A 107 21.39 18.03 -5.20
C LEU A 107 20.81 17.65 -3.83
N ALA A 108 21.24 18.35 -2.76
CA ALA A 108 20.73 18.12 -1.41
C ALA A 108 19.24 18.44 -1.33
N GLN A 109 18.82 19.57 -1.91
CA GLN A 109 17.41 19.99 -1.99
C GLN A 109 16.51 18.96 -2.69
N ILE A 110 16.93 18.47 -3.87
CA ILE A 110 16.19 17.44 -4.61
C ILE A 110 16.08 16.16 -3.77
N TYR A 111 17.18 15.76 -3.12
CA TYR A 111 17.20 14.56 -2.30
C TYR A 111 16.25 14.66 -1.10
N VAL A 112 16.32 15.73 -0.29
CA VAL A 112 15.40 15.88 0.86
C VAL A 112 13.94 16.06 0.44
N TYR A 113 13.67 16.74 -0.67
CA TYR A 113 12.32 16.84 -1.21
C TYR A 113 11.76 15.47 -1.59
N GLY A 114 12.51 14.68 -2.36
CA GLY A 114 12.11 13.32 -2.74
C GLY A 114 11.91 12.42 -1.52
N LYS A 115 12.82 12.51 -0.54
CA LYS A 115 12.74 11.76 0.73
C LYS A 115 11.48 12.12 1.53
N LYS A 116 11.10 13.40 1.59
CA LYS A 116 9.89 13.85 2.28
C LYS A 116 8.61 13.47 1.54
N MET A 117 8.59 13.55 0.21
CA MET A 117 7.48 13.03 -0.60
C MET A 117 7.26 11.54 -0.30
N ALA A 118 8.32 10.72 -0.36
CA ALA A 118 8.23 9.28 -0.09
C ALA A 118 7.78 8.99 1.36
N GLY A 119 8.30 9.71 2.35
CA GLY A 119 7.88 9.57 3.74
C GLY A 119 6.41 9.89 3.97
N TYR A 120 5.88 10.91 3.29
CA TYR A 120 4.46 11.22 3.37
C TYR A 120 3.58 10.09 2.83
N PHE A 121 3.97 9.45 1.72
CA PHE A 121 3.23 8.28 1.19
C PHE A 121 3.30 7.08 2.13
N LEU A 122 4.45 6.81 2.75
CA LEU A 122 4.58 5.72 3.72
C LEU A 122 3.73 5.95 4.97
N GLU A 123 3.65 7.19 5.45
CA GLU A 123 2.80 7.56 6.58
C GLU A 123 1.31 7.35 6.26
N ILE A 124 0.87 7.69 5.05
CA ILE A 124 -0.52 7.40 4.63
C ILE A 124 -0.78 5.89 4.61
N ILE A 125 0.16 5.10 4.08
CA ILE A 125 0.05 3.64 4.05
C ILE A 125 -0.06 3.08 5.49
N LYS A 126 0.77 3.57 6.41
CA LYS A 126 0.73 3.21 7.83
C LYS A 126 -0.66 3.47 8.43
N GLN A 127 -1.19 4.67 8.24
CA GLN A 127 -2.50 5.06 8.77
C GLN A 127 -3.64 4.23 8.16
N CYS A 128 -3.53 3.84 6.89
CA CYS A 128 -4.48 2.93 6.27
C CYS A 128 -4.45 1.54 6.91
N PHE A 129 -3.27 0.99 7.19
CA PHE A 129 -3.14 -0.29 7.90
C PHE A 129 -3.73 -0.22 9.32
N GLU A 130 -3.40 0.82 10.08
CA GLU A 130 -3.92 1.00 11.44
C GLU A 130 -5.45 1.06 11.46
N ARG A 131 -6.07 1.76 10.50
CA ARG A 131 -7.53 1.83 10.36
C ARG A 131 -8.15 0.52 9.94
N ALA A 132 -7.55 -0.21 8.99
CA ALA A 132 -8.06 -1.51 8.56
C ALA A 132 -8.07 -2.50 9.73
N ILE A 133 -7.01 -2.50 10.54
CA ILE A 133 -6.88 -3.32 11.74
C ILE A 133 -7.97 -2.97 12.76
N GLN A 134 -8.16 -1.68 13.07
CA GLN A 134 -9.24 -1.23 13.95
C GLN A 134 -10.64 -1.57 13.42
N ALA A 135 -10.88 -1.41 12.11
CA ALA A 135 -12.17 -1.68 11.49
C ALA A 135 -12.57 -3.17 11.55
N HIS A 136 -11.59 -4.07 11.63
CA HIS A 136 -11.81 -5.51 11.79
C HIS A 136 -11.81 -5.98 13.25
N GLY A 137 -11.77 -5.06 14.21
CA GLY A 137 -11.71 -5.39 15.64
C GLY A 137 -10.44 -6.13 16.04
N LEU A 138 -9.39 -6.04 15.21
CA LEU A 138 -8.09 -6.60 15.50
C LEU A 138 -7.35 -5.59 16.39
N GLU A 139 -6.88 -6.04 17.55
CA GLU A 139 -6.01 -5.24 18.39
C GLU A 139 -4.57 -5.54 18.02
N MET A 140 -3.85 -4.54 17.52
CA MET A 140 -2.39 -4.61 17.44
C MET A 140 -1.80 -4.40 18.82
N ASP A 141 -0.96 -5.32 19.25
CA ASP A 141 -0.15 -5.13 20.44
C ASP A 141 0.89 -4.00 20.21
N GLN A 142 1.43 -3.47 21.32
CA GLN A 142 2.39 -2.37 21.26
C GLN A 142 3.70 -2.78 20.54
N ALA A 143 4.09 -4.05 20.61
CA ALA A 143 5.31 -4.56 19.97
C ALA A 143 5.16 -4.60 18.45
N GLN A 144 4.00 -5.00 17.93
CA GLN A 144 3.67 -5.01 16.51
C GLN A 144 3.64 -3.59 15.94
N LYS A 145 3.17 -2.60 16.71
CA LYS A 145 3.19 -1.18 16.29
C LYS A 145 4.62 -0.63 16.21
N GLU A 146 5.46 -1.01 17.16
CA GLU A 146 6.88 -0.65 17.15
C GLU A 146 7.62 -1.33 15.99
N ASP A 147 7.32 -2.59 15.69
CA ASP A 147 7.94 -3.31 14.59
C ASP A 147 7.56 -2.72 13.23
N ILE A 148 6.28 -2.35 13.02
CA ILE A 148 5.86 -1.63 11.81
C ILE A 148 6.53 -0.26 11.73
N SER A 149 6.62 0.48 12.85
CA SER A 149 7.27 1.80 12.85
C SER A 149 8.75 1.69 12.54
N LYS A 150 9.48 0.73 13.14
CA LYS A 150 10.89 0.46 12.83
C LYS A 150 11.11 0.07 11.38
N LEU A 151 10.24 -0.77 10.82
CA LEU A 151 10.28 -1.15 9.41
C LEU A 151 10.14 0.10 8.51
N LEU A 152 9.14 0.94 8.77
CA LEU A 152 8.92 2.17 8.01
C LEU A 152 10.06 3.18 8.15
N ASP A 153 10.61 3.33 9.36
CA ASP A 153 11.76 4.20 9.63
C ASP A 153 13.01 3.71 8.88
N SER A 154 13.24 2.40 8.82
CA SER A 154 14.35 1.82 8.07
C SER A 154 14.22 2.01 6.55
N LEU A 155 12.99 2.04 6.03
CA LEU A 155 12.73 2.35 4.61
C LEU A 155 12.93 3.84 4.29
N LEU A 156 12.98 4.68 5.32
CA LEU A 156 13.19 6.12 5.20
C LEU A 156 14.62 6.57 5.49
N GLN A 157 15.53 5.68 5.88
CA GLN A 157 16.95 6.00 6.04
C GLN A 157 17.64 6.08 4.69
#